data_AF-A0A1Y5JRX2-F1
#
_entry.id   AF-A0A1Y5JRX2-F1
#
_cell.length_a   1.000
_cell.length_b   1.000
_cell.length_c   1.000
_cell.angle_alpha   90.00
_cell.angle_beta   90.00
_cell.angle_gamma   90.00
#
_symmetry.space_group_name_H-M   'P 1'
#
loop_
_entity.id
_entity.type
_entity.pdbx_description
1 polymer ?
#
loop_
_entity_poly.entity_id
_entity_poly.type
_entity_poly.pdbx_seq_one_letter_code
_entity_poly.pdbx_strand_id
1 'polypeptide(L)'
;MMKTLLRKLYNGELCPIEQIVSKETAYRPVNRQITEAMGVWRKRLDESEYKELENLLNLRAQAGEMDLAASFEYGFQLGVSLMVEALAGRKDMLKEGK
;
A
#
# COMPACT_ATOMS: atom_id res chain seq x y z
N MET A 1 -3.53 -29.24 7.95
CA MET A 1 -4.75 -28.40 7.97
C MET A 1 -4.32 -26.94 7.74
N MET A 2 -4.91 -26.21 6.79
CA MET A 2 -4.56 -24.79 6.58
C MET A 2 -4.96 -23.96 7.80
N LYS A 3 -4.06 -23.10 8.29
CA LYS A 3 -4.36 -22.15 9.37
C LYS A 3 -5.38 -21.12 8.85
N THR A 4 -6.40 -20.82 9.65
CA THR A 4 -7.37 -19.76 9.37
C THR A 4 -6.70 -18.38 9.41
N LEU A 5 -7.29 -17.38 8.74
CA LEU A 5 -6.81 -15.99 8.80
C LEU A 5 -6.75 -15.47 10.25
N LEU A 6 -7.74 -15.79 11.07
CA LEU A 6 -7.75 -15.41 12.50
C LEU A 6 -6.58 -16.02 13.27
N ARG A 7 -6.23 -17.28 12.99
CA ARG A 7 -5.08 -17.93 13.64
C ARG A 7 -3.77 -17.32 13.19
N LYS A 8 -3.65 -16.97 11.91
CA LYS A 8 -2.48 -16.25 11.39
C LYS A 8 -2.36 -14.86 12.01
N LEU A 9 -3.46 -14.13 12.16
CA LEU A 9 -3.48 -12.83 12.83
C LEU A 9 -3.03 -12.94 14.29
N TYR A 10 -3.63 -13.86 15.05
CA TYR A 10 -3.30 -14.08 16.47
C TYR A 10 -1.82 -14.43 16.68
N ASN A 11 -1.23 -15.19 15.76
CA ASN A 11 0.17 -15.59 15.82
C ASN A 11 1.14 -14.51 15.28
N GLY A 12 0.66 -13.38 14.76
CA GLY A 12 1.50 -12.36 14.11
C GLY A 12 2.04 -12.76 12.73
N GLU A 13 1.44 -13.77 12.08
CA GLU A 13 1.86 -14.29 10.76
C GLU A 13 1.27 -13.47 9.58
N LEU A 14 0.46 -12.45 9.87
CA LEU A 14 -0.10 -11.55 8.86
C LEU A 14 0.67 -10.22 8.87
N CYS A 15 1.62 -10.09 7.93
CA CYS A 15 2.31 -8.83 7.65
C CYS A 15 2.12 -8.47 6.16
N PRO A 16 0.98 -7.85 5.78
CA PRO A 16 0.71 -7.51 4.38
C PRO A 16 1.78 -6.60 3.78
N ILE A 17 2.32 -5.66 4.55
CA ILE A 17 3.30 -4.68 4.06
C ILE A 17 4.60 -5.33 3.56
N GLU A 18 5.02 -6.45 4.14
CA GLU A 18 6.18 -7.22 3.67
C GLU A 18 5.90 -7.98 2.37
N GLN A 19 4.63 -8.23 2.06
CA GLN A 19 4.20 -8.99 0.89
C GLN A 19 3.73 -8.09 -0.26
N ILE A 20 3.42 -6.82 0.02
CA ILE A 20 3.00 -5.83 -0.97
C ILE A 20 4.25 -5.31 -1.69
N VAL A 21 4.73 -6.10 -2.66
CA VAL A 21 5.65 -5.63 -3.69
C VAL A 21 4.83 -5.38 -4.95
N SER A 22 5.00 -4.21 -5.57
CA SER A 22 4.35 -3.94 -6.85
C SER A 22 4.78 -4.99 -7.88
N LYS A 23 3.78 -5.64 -8.48
CA LYS A 23 3.98 -6.64 -9.55
C LYS A 23 4.04 -5.99 -10.93
N GLU A 24 3.89 -4.67 -10.99
CA GLU A 24 4.01 -3.91 -12.23
C GLU A 24 5.41 -4.12 -12.81
N THR A 25 5.48 -4.51 -14.08
CA THR A 25 6.75 -4.78 -14.77
C THR A 25 7.65 -3.54 -14.79
N ALA A 26 7.05 -2.35 -14.76
CA ALA A 26 7.73 -1.06 -14.71
C ALA A 26 8.34 -0.71 -13.34
N TYR A 27 7.93 -1.35 -12.24
CA TYR A 27 8.37 -0.97 -10.88
C TYR A 27 9.89 -1.03 -10.71
N ARG A 28 10.51 -2.15 -11.14
CA ARG A 28 11.97 -2.32 -11.06
C ARG A 28 12.73 -1.32 -11.94
N PRO A 29 12.37 -1.14 -13.23
CA PRO A 29 12.93 -0.08 -14.07
C PRO A 29 12.82 1.33 -13.47
N VAL A 30 11.67 1.71 -12.94
CA VAL A 30 11.46 3.06 -12.37
C VAL A 30 12.35 3.28 -11.15
N ASN A 31 12.42 2.31 -10.23
CA ASN A 31 13.29 2.42 -9.06
C ASN A 31 14.77 2.52 -9.45
N ARG A 32 15.19 1.80 -10.50
CA ARG A 32 16.55 1.92 -11.02
C ARG A 32 16.82 3.33 -11.56
N GLN A 33 15.89 3.91 -12.31
CA GLN A 33 16.01 5.28 -12.81
C GLN A 33 16.11 6.30 -11.66
N ILE A 34 15.35 6.09 -10.57
CA ILE A 34 15.46 6.92 -9.36
C ILE A 34 16.87 6.83 -8.78
N THR A 35 17.43 5.63 -8.61
CA THR A 35 18.80 5.46 -8.09
C THR A 35 19.85 6.09 -9.01
N GLU A 36 19.72 5.92 -10.32
CA GLU A 36 20.63 6.51 -11.31
C GLU A 36 20.58 8.04 -11.26
N ALA A 37 19.37 8.63 -11.17
CA ALA A 37 19.19 10.07 -11.02
C ALA A 37 19.80 10.61 -9.72
N MET A 38 19.62 9.90 -8.59
CA MET A 38 20.26 10.25 -7.32
C MET A 38 21.78 10.25 -7.43
N GLY A 39 22.35 9.25 -8.11
CA GLY A 39 23.79 9.18 -8.37
C GLY A 39 24.33 10.36 -9.21
N VAL A 40 23.53 10.88 -10.14
CA VAL A 40 23.87 12.09 -10.91
C VAL A 40 23.89 13.32 -9.99
N TRP A 41 22.86 13.50 -9.16
CA TRP A 41 22.80 14.62 -8.21
C TRP A 41 23.93 14.58 -7.18
N ARG A 42 24.29 13.40 -6.68
CA ARG A 42 25.40 13.22 -5.74
C ARG A 42 26.76 13.70 -6.27
N LYS A 43 26.97 13.60 -7.59
CA LYS A 43 28.20 14.08 -8.24
C LYS A 43 28.21 15.59 -8.49
N ARG A 44 27.04 16.23 -8.47
CA ARG A 44 26.86 17.65 -8.84
C ARG A 44 26.76 18.57 -7.63
N LEU A 45 26.21 18.07 -6.53
CA LEU A 45 25.94 18.82 -5.31
C LEU A 45 27.05 18.58 -4.29
N ASP A 46 27.27 19.56 -3.41
CA ASP A 46 28.06 19.32 -2.21
C ASP A 46 27.30 18.47 -1.17
N GLU A 47 27.98 18.11 -0.07
CA GLU A 47 27.39 17.24 0.95
C GLU A 47 26.16 17.86 1.62
N SER A 48 26.15 19.17 1.84
CA SER A 48 25.05 19.87 2.50
C SER A 48 23.85 19.95 1.57
N GLU A 49 24.06 20.39 0.33
CA GLU A 49 23.04 20.49 -0.70
C GLU A 49 22.41 19.12 -1.02
N TYR A 50 23.24 18.08 -1.10
CA TYR A 50 22.75 16.73 -1.34
C TYR A 50 21.90 16.22 -0.16
N LYS A 51 22.30 16.52 1.08
CA LYS A 51 21.52 16.17 2.26
C LYS A 51 20.17 16.90 2.31
N GLU A 52 20.10 18.15 1.85
CA GLU A 52 18.84 18.87 1.68
C GLU A 52 17.93 18.19 0.65
N LEU A 53 18.48 17.73 -0.48
CA LEU A 53 17.75 16.95 -1.47
C LEU A 53 17.22 15.63 -0.90
N GLU A 54 18.04 14.89 -0.15
CA GLU A 54 17.60 13.66 0.53
C GLU A 54 16.47 13.92 1.52
N ASN A 55 16.57 15.00 2.30
CA ASN A 55 15.53 15.40 3.24
C ASN A 55 14.22 15.72 2.51
N LEU A 56 14.26 16.45 1.39
CA LEU A 56 13.09 16.76 0.58
C LEU A 56 12.43 15.46 0.04
N LEU A 57 13.23 14.53 -0.45
CA LEU A 57 12.72 13.25 -0.96
C LEU A 57 12.10 12.39 0.15
N ASN A 58 12.69 12.40 1.34
CA ASN A 58 12.13 11.74 2.52
C ASN A 58 10.79 12.36 2.93
N LEU A 59 10.67 13.69 2.94
CA LEU A 59 9.39 14.37 3.21
C LEU A 59 8.34 14.01 2.17
N ARG A 60 8.71 13.94 0.88
CA ARG A 60 7.81 13.51 -0.19
C ARG A 60 7.37 12.05 -0.02
N ALA A 61 8.28 11.17 0.40
CA ALA A 61 7.95 9.77 0.68
C ALA A 61 6.96 9.67 1.85
N GLN A 62 7.20 10.39 2.94
CA GLN A 62 6.29 10.42 4.10
C GLN A 62 4.89 10.92 3.72
N ALA A 63 4.79 12.01 2.94
CA ALA A 63 3.50 12.49 2.45
C ALA A 63 2.78 11.43 1.61
N GLY A 64 3.52 10.74 0.72
CA GLY A 64 2.97 9.63 -0.06
C GLY A 64 2.51 8.45 0.79
N GLU A 65 3.23 8.11 1.86
CA GLU A 65 2.84 7.07 2.82
C GLU A 65 1.53 7.44 3.55
N MET A 66 1.36 8.71 3.93
CA MET A 66 0.12 9.21 4.54
C MET A 66 -1.07 9.07 3.57
N ASP A 67 -0.90 9.46 2.30
CA ASP A 67 -1.94 9.31 1.27
C ASP A 67 -2.28 7.83 1.01
N LEU A 68 -1.26 6.95 0.96
CA LEU A 68 -1.44 5.52 0.79
C LEU A 68 -2.19 4.90 1.97
N ALA A 69 -1.85 5.28 3.19
CA ALA A 69 -2.54 4.81 4.40
C ALA A 69 -4.02 5.24 4.39
N ALA A 70 -4.28 6.53 4.14
CA ALA A 70 -5.66 7.05 4.05
C ALA A 70 -6.46 6.35 2.94
N SER A 71 -5.84 6.14 1.77
CA SER A 71 -6.47 5.44 0.64
C SER A 71 -6.78 3.98 0.97
N PHE A 72 -5.88 3.29 1.66
CA PHE A 72 -6.07 1.90 2.09
C PHE A 72 -7.21 1.79 3.10
N GLU A 73 -7.22 2.63 4.15
CA GLU A 73 -8.26 2.64 5.17
C GLU A 73 -9.64 2.90 4.57
N TYR A 74 -9.74 3.95 3.76
CA TYR A 74 -10.98 4.31 3.07
C TYR A 74 -11.45 3.19 2.13
N GLY A 75 -10.56 2.67 1.28
CA GLY A 75 -10.89 1.60 0.34
C GLY A 75 -11.32 0.31 1.02
N PHE A 76 -10.67 -0.05 2.13
CA PHE A 76 -11.04 -1.23 2.92
C PHE A 76 -12.44 -1.06 3.56
N GLN A 77 -12.70 0.08 4.21
CA GLN A 77 -14.00 0.38 4.82
C GLN A 77 -15.13 0.40 3.78
N LEU A 78 -14.88 1.00 2.61
CA LEU A 78 -15.82 1.00 1.49
C LEU A 78 -16.11 -0.43 1.02
N GLY A 79 -15.07 -1.24 0.81
CA GLY A 79 -15.22 -2.64 0.38
C GLY A 79 -16.03 -3.48 1.36
N VAL A 80 -15.78 -3.33 2.67
CA VAL A 80 -16.57 -4.02 3.72
C VAL A 80 -18.03 -3.56 3.68
N SER A 81 -18.28 -2.26 3.57
CA SER A 81 -19.64 -1.71 3.49
C SER A 81 -20.41 -2.28 2.29
N LEU A 82 -19.78 -2.31 1.10
CA LEU A 82 -20.36 -2.89 -0.11
C LEU A 82 -20.66 -4.39 0.05
N MET A 83 -19.76 -5.15 0.69
CA MET A 83 -19.99 -6.57 0.96
C MET A 83 -21.18 -6.80 1.89
N VAL A 84 -21.30 -6.00 2.96
CA VAL A 84 -22.42 -6.07 3.90
C VAL A 84 -23.73 -5.77 3.19
N GLU A 85 -23.77 -4.70 2.40
CA GLU A 85 -24.96 -4.32 1.61
C GLU A 85 -25.36 -5.44 0.64
N ALA A 86 -24.42 -5.98 -0.14
CA ALA A 86 -24.68 -7.05 -1.09
C ALA A 86 -25.17 -8.35 -0.41
N LEU A 87 -24.66 -8.67 0.78
CA LEU A 87 -25.11 -9.82 1.57
C LEU A 87 -26.49 -9.61 2.18
N ALA A 88 -26.80 -8.40 2.65
CA ALA A 88 -28.12 -8.03 3.15
C ALA A 88 -29.17 -8.09 2.04
N GLY A 89 -28.91 -7.47 0.88
CA GLY A 89 -29.82 -7.53 -0.27
C GLY A 89 -30.05 -8.94 -0.82
N ARG A 90 -29.02 -9.82 -0.79
CA ARG A 90 -29.20 -11.25 -1.10
C ARG A 90 -30.14 -11.97 -0.13
N LYS A 91 -30.16 -11.56 1.14
CA LYS A 91 -31.06 -12.14 2.15
C LYS A 91 -32.52 -11.76 1.89
N ASP A 92 -32.76 -10.62 1.26
CA ASP A 92 -34.11 -10.16 0.90
C ASP A 92 -34.61 -10.83 -0.39
N MET A 93 -33.76 -11.03 -1.40
CA MET A 93 -34.10 -11.83 -2.59
C MET A 93 -34.44 -13.30 -2.28
N LEU A 94 -33.85 -13.88 -1.23
CA LEU A 94 -34.16 -15.25 -0.79
C LEU A 94 -35.45 -15.35 0.03
N LYS A 95 -36.04 -14.22 0.46
CA LYS A 95 -37.30 -14.19 1.22
C LYS A 95 -38.54 -13.98 0.36
N GLU A 96 -38.41 -13.42 -0.84
CA GLU A 96 -39.53 -13.17 -1.78
C GLU A 96 -39.97 -14.42 -2.56
N GLY A 97 -39.32 -15.57 -2.36
CA GLY A 97 -39.65 -16.84 -3.00
C GLY A 97 -40.63 -17.74 -2.23
N LYS A 98 -41.64 -17.19 -1.54
CA LYS A 98 -42.70 -17.95 -0.87
C LYS A 98 -44.09 -17.45 -1.20
#